data_AF-A0A955U7Z0-F1
#
_entry.id   AF-A0A955U7Z0-F1
#
_cell.length_a   1.000
_cell.length_b   1.000
_cell.length_c   1.000
_cell.angle_alpha   90.00
_cell.angle_beta   90.00
_cell.angle_gamma   90.00
#
_symmetry.space_group_name_H-M   'P 1'
#
loop_
_entity.id
_entity.type
_entity.pdbx_description
1 polymer ?
#
loop_
_entity_poly.entity_id
_entity_poly.type
_entity_poly.pdbx_seq_one_letter_code
_entity_poly.pdbx_strand_id
1 'polypeptide(L)'
;MSSPARRLRLCMKDLYHQDVWEMIERESRKFGLWEITDEHDPMFVPAYRALWDAFGPAGEMEREEAIRGHLREDPFEPLPSGTFLRYFLVAARDEHGNLLGVRDGSVFVNQSYAPDLCVVYLSHIYMFPEA
;
A
#
# COMPACT_ATOMS: atom_id res chain seq x y z
N MET A 1 -14.84 -14.35 -9.93
CA MET A 1 -13.38 -14.52 -9.81
C MET A 1 -12.95 -13.81 -8.54
N SER A 2 -12.27 -14.49 -7.62
CA SER A 2 -11.77 -13.85 -6.39
C SER A 2 -10.74 -12.79 -6.78
N SER A 3 -10.89 -11.56 -6.28
CA SER A 3 -9.87 -10.51 -6.46
C SER A 3 -8.58 -10.97 -5.76
N PRO A 4 -7.41 -10.85 -6.41
CA PRO A 4 -6.11 -11.20 -5.79
C PRO A 4 -5.73 -10.25 -4.65
N ALA A 5 -6.43 -9.13 -4.48
CA ALA A 5 -6.22 -8.21 -3.37
C ALA A 5 -6.42 -8.86 -1.99
N ARG A 6 -5.52 -8.53 -1.06
CA ARG A 6 -5.58 -8.98 0.33
C ARG A 6 -6.22 -7.91 1.20
N ARG A 7 -7.32 -8.26 1.88
CA ARG A 7 -7.94 -7.37 2.86
C ARG A 7 -7.00 -7.19 4.06
N LEU A 8 -6.67 -5.94 4.38
CA LEU A 8 -5.89 -5.58 5.55
C LEU A 8 -6.81 -5.38 6.75
N ARG A 9 -6.40 -5.88 7.91
CA ARG A 9 -7.05 -5.61 9.20
C ARG A 9 -6.11 -4.79 10.06
N LEU A 10 -6.61 -3.70 10.61
CA LEU A 10 -5.86 -2.89 11.56
C LEU A 10 -5.92 -3.59 12.92
N CYS A 11 -4.77 -4.02 13.44
CA CYS A 11 -4.68 -4.58 14.79
C CYS A 11 -4.31 -3.45 15.76
N MET A 12 -5.31 -2.64 16.13
CA MET A 12 -5.09 -1.40 16.91
C MET A 12 -5.18 -1.60 18.42
N LYS A 13 -5.70 -2.75 18.85
CA LYS A 13 -6.04 -3.06 20.25
C LYS A 13 -4.84 -2.93 21.20
N ASP A 14 -3.65 -3.29 20.72
CA ASP A 14 -2.42 -3.26 21.52
C ASP A 14 -1.60 -1.98 21.29
N LEU A 15 -2.05 -1.11 20.38
CA LEU A 15 -1.35 0.13 20.00
C LEU A 15 -1.93 1.37 20.67
N TYR A 16 -3.21 1.34 21.06
CA TYR A 16 -3.92 2.49 21.60
C TYR A 16 -4.77 2.14 22.82
N HIS A 17 -5.02 3.12 23.69
CA HIS A 17 -6.00 3.01 24.77
C HIS A 17 -7.39 2.67 24.24
N GLN A 18 -8.22 2.06 25.09
CA GLN A 18 -9.49 1.45 24.68
C GLN A 18 -10.38 2.37 23.86
N ASP A 19 -10.63 3.58 24.38
CA ASP A 19 -11.53 4.55 23.75
C ASP A 19 -11.05 4.98 22.35
N VAL A 20 -9.74 4.97 22.11
CA VAL A 20 -9.14 5.39 20.84
C VAL A 20 -9.28 4.29 19.79
N TRP A 21 -8.99 3.03 20.13
CA TRP A 21 -9.11 1.95 19.13
C TRP A 21 -10.57 1.68 18.77
N GLU A 22 -11.51 1.78 19.72
CA GLU A 22 -12.95 1.63 19.44
C GLU A 22 -13.47 2.73 18.51
N MET A 23 -13.01 3.97 18.71
CA MET A 23 -13.32 5.08 17.80
C MET A 23 -12.75 4.83 16.40
N ILE A 24 -11.47 4.43 16.30
CA ILE A 24 -10.83 4.14 15.01
C ILE A 24 -11.55 2.99 14.30
N GLU A 25 -11.89 1.91 15.01
CA GLU A 25 -12.66 0.81 14.44
C GLU A 25 -14.03 1.29 13.94
N ARG A 26 -14.77 2.07 14.74
CA ARG A 26 -16.08 2.57 14.36
C ARG A 26 -16.02 3.40 13.08
N GLU A 27 -15.09 4.35 12.99
CA GLU A 27 -14.98 5.21 11.80
C GLU A 27 -14.42 4.44 10.59
N SER A 28 -13.52 3.48 10.82
CA SER A 28 -12.97 2.64 9.74
C SER A 28 -13.91 1.54 9.26
N ARG A 29 -15.02 1.23 9.94
CA ARG A 29 -16.01 0.26 9.44
C ARG A 29 -16.60 0.64 8.09
N LYS A 30 -16.67 1.93 7.79
CA LYS A 30 -17.25 2.47 6.55
C LYS A 30 -16.36 2.20 5.33
N PHE A 31 -15.11 1.76 5.53
CA PHE A 31 -14.18 1.50 4.45
C PHE A 31 -13.26 0.28 4.72
N GLY A 32 -12.94 -0.46 3.67
CA GLY A 32 -11.96 -1.53 3.70
C GLY A 32 -10.61 -1.07 3.19
N LEU A 33 -9.53 -1.50 3.84
CA LEU A 33 -8.18 -1.41 3.30
C LEU A 33 -7.83 -2.70 2.57
N TRP A 34 -7.31 -2.56 1.36
CA TRP A 34 -6.98 -3.67 0.46
C TRP A 34 -5.60 -3.47 -0.10
N GLU A 35 -4.71 -4.42 0.14
CA GLU A 35 -3.41 -4.46 -0.53
C GLU A 35 -3.58 -5.10 -1.91
N ILE A 36 -3.11 -4.40 -2.93
CA ILE A 36 -3.03 -4.88 -4.31
C ILE A 36 -1.70 -5.60 -4.44
N THR A 37 -1.75 -6.92 -4.61
CA THR A 37 -0.55 -7.79 -4.66
C THR A 37 -0.28 -8.35 -6.05
N ASP A 38 -1.16 -8.08 -7.01
CA ASP A 38 -1.07 -8.58 -8.38
C ASP A 38 -1.35 -7.41 -9.33
N GLU A 39 -0.52 -7.27 -10.35
CA GLU A 39 -0.65 -6.25 -11.38
C GLU A 39 -1.92 -6.41 -12.26
N HIS A 40 -2.53 -7.60 -12.26
CA HIS A 40 -3.77 -7.91 -12.96
C HIS A 40 -5.00 -7.69 -12.06
N ASP A 41 -4.83 -7.24 -10.82
CA ASP A 41 -5.97 -6.85 -9.99
C ASP A 41 -6.75 -5.72 -10.69
N PRO A 42 -8.09 -5.82 -10.79
CA PRO A 42 -8.90 -4.80 -11.45
C PRO A 42 -8.77 -3.42 -10.83
N MET A 43 -8.32 -3.32 -9.56
CA MET A 43 -8.09 -2.06 -8.87
C MET A 43 -6.68 -1.51 -9.02
N PHE A 44 -5.77 -2.24 -9.69
CA PHE A 44 -4.43 -1.73 -9.97
C PHE A 44 -4.48 -0.43 -10.78
N VAL A 45 -5.15 -0.44 -11.94
CA VAL A 45 -5.19 0.72 -12.84
C VAL A 45 -5.86 1.94 -12.19
N PRO A 46 -7.05 1.81 -11.55
CA PRO A 46 -7.64 2.93 -10.80
C PRO A 46 -6.71 3.49 -9.71
N ALA A 47 -6.05 2.62 -8.95
CA ALA A 47 -5.17 3.03 -7.86
C ALA A 47 -3.91 3.74 -8.38
N TYR A 48 -3.25 3.17 -9.39
CA TYR A 48 -2.09 3.78 -10.04
C TYR A 48 -2.43 5.14 -10.64
N ARG A 49 -3.56 5.25 -11.35
CA ARG A 49 -3.98 6.54 -11.93
C ARG A 49 -4.21 7.62 -10.88
N ALA A 50 -4.82 7.28 -9.74
CA ALA A 50 -5.01 8.24 -8.67
C ALA A 50 -3.68 8.82 -8.16
N LEU A 51 -2.65 7.99 -8.02
CA LEU A 51 -1.31 8.44 -7.65
C LEU A 51 -0.63 9.20 -8.80
N TRP A 52 -0.70 8.68 -10.01
CA TRP A 52 -0.08 9.29 -11.19
C TRP A 52 -0.62 10.69 -11.47
N ASP A 53 -1.94 10.88 -11.42
CA ASP A 53 -2.56 12.17 -11.69
C ASP A 53 -2.17 13.21 -10.61
N ALA A 54 -1.94 12.78 -9.37
CA ALA A 54 -1.53 13.64 -8.27
C ALA A 54 -0.03 13.97 -8.26
N PHE A 55 0.84 12.98 -8.53
CA PHE A 55 2.29 13.07 -8.30
C PHE A 55 3.14 12.96 -9.57
N GLY A 56 2.59 12.39 -10.64
CA GLY A 56 3.26 12.21 -11.93
C GLY A 56 3.70 13.52 -12.60
N PRO A 57 2.88 14.59 -12.65
CA PRO A 57 3.28 15.87 -13.23
C PRO A 57 4.50 16.53 -12.54
N ALA A 58 4.72 16.25 -11.26
CA ALA A 58 5.86 16.72 -10.50
C ALA A 58 7.11 15.84 -10.67
N GLY A 59 6.99 14.71 -11.38
CA GLY A 59 8.06 13.71 -11.49
C GLY A 59 8.27 12.90 -10.20
N GLU A 60 7.28 12.89 -9.31
CA GLU A 60 7.37 12.21 -8.01
C GLU A 60 6.86 10.77 -8.06
N MET A 61 6.17 10.38 -9.15
CA MET A 61 5.65 9.03 -9.34
C MET A 61 6.41 8.26 -10.43
N GLU A 62 6.71 6.99 -10.14
CA GLU A 62 7.28 6.06 -11.11
C GLU A 62 6.26 5.68 -12.19
N ARG A 63 6.75 5.32 -13.38
CA ARG A 63 5.89 4.90 -14.49
C ARG A 63 5.17 3.59 -14.21
N GLU A 64 4.02 3.37 -14.85
CA GLU A 64 3.18 2.18 -14.65
C GLU A 64 3.96 0.87 -14.79
N GLU A 65 4.85 0.79 -15.78
CA GLU A 65 5.65 -0.41 -16.04
C GLU A 65 6.60 -0.74 -14.89
N ALA A 66 7.14 0.27 -14.21
CA ALA A 66 8.01 0.09 -13.05
C ALA A 66 7.20 -0.43 -11.85
N ILE A 67 6.03 0.16 -11.58
CA ILE A 67 5.14 -0.29 -10.50
C ILE A 67 4.67 -1.73 -10.73
N ARG A 68 4.31 -2.07 -11.97
CA ARG A 68 4.00 -3.45 -12.36
C ARG A 68 5.17 -4.40 -12.12
N GLY A 69 6.38 -3.96 -12.46
CA GLY A 69 7.61 -4.69 -12.15
C GLY A 69 7.73 -5.00 -10.66
N HIS A 70 7.56 -4.00 -9.80
CA HIS A 70 7.62 -4.17 -8.35
C HIS A 70 6.55 -5.12 -7.79
N LEU A 71 5.35 -5.17 -8.37
CA LEU A 71 4.32 -6.14 -7.96
C LEU A 71 4.64 -7.59 -8.37
N ARG A 72 5.50 -7.79 -9.37
CA ARG A 72 5.96 -9.12 -9.80
C ARG A 72 7.17 -9.63 -9.02
N GLU A 73 7.94 -8.73 -8.41
CA GLU A 73 9.16 -9.07 -7.68
C GLU A 73 8.85 -9.99 -6.49
N ASP A 74 9.66 -11.02 -6.30
CA ASP A 74 9.60 -11.87 -5.11
C ASP A 74 10.31 -11.15 -3.94
N PRO A 75 9.59 -10.74 -2.88
CA PRO A 75 10.19 -10.02 -1.76
C PRO A 75 11.13 -10.89 -0.91
N PHE A 76 11.20 -12.19 -1.16
CA PHE A 76 12.11 -13.13 -0.49
C PHE A 76 13.38 -13.40 -1.27
N GLU A 77 13.55 -12.79 -2.45
CA GLU A 77 14.80 -12.80 -3.20
C GLU A 77 15.51 -11.45 -3.05
N PRO A 78 16.77 -11.42 -2.61
CA PRO A 78 17.48 -10.15 -2.43
C PRO A 78 17.92 -9.57 -3.78
N LEU A 79 17.92 -8.24 -3.86
CA LEU A 79 18.60 -7.51 -4.92
C LEU A 79 20.11 -7.81 -4.88
N PRO A 80 20.87 -7.54 -5.97
CA PRO A 80 22.33 -7.73 -5.98
C PRO A 80 23.10 -7.03 -4.85
N SER A 81 22.52 -5.99 -4.24
CA SER A 81 23.04 -5.30 -3.06
C SER A 81 22.88 -6.08 -1.74
N GLY A 82 22.20 -7.23 -1.75
CA GLY A 82 21.77 -7.96 -0.56
C GLY A 82 20.53 -7.37 0.13
N THR A 83 19.90 -6.35 -0.46
CA THR A 83 18.68 -5.74 0.07
C THR A 83 17.45 -6.53 -0.37
N PHE A 84 16.64 -6.97 0.59
CA PHE A 84 15.28 -7.43 0.32
C PHE A 84 14.37 -6.21 0.22
N LEU A 85 13.54 -6.20 -0.82
CA LEU A 85 12.62 -5.10 -1.12
C LEU A 85 11.21 -5.69 -1.25
N ARG A 86 10.26 -5.08 -0.56
CA ARG A 86 8.84 -5.38 -0.76
C ARG A 86 8.07 -4.10 -1.02
N TYR A 87 7.64 -3.91 -2.26
CA TYR A 87 6.68 -2.87 -2.60
C TYR A 87 5.29 -3.22 -2.06
N PHE A 88 4.52 -2.20 -1.68
CA PHE A 88 3.12 -2.34 -1.33
C PHE A 88 2.30 -1.23 -1.97
N LEU A 89 1.12 -1.59 -2.46
CA LEU A 89 0.10 -0.67 -2.94
C LEU A 89 -1.20 -0.96 -2.20
N VAL A 90 -1.73 0.03 -1.47
CA VAL A 90 -2.90 -0.12 -0.61
C VAL A 90 -3.99 0.83 -1.08
N ALA A 91 -5.18 0.27 -1.32
CA ALA A 91 -6.39 0.99 -1.69
C ALA A 91 -7.40 0.98 -0.52
N ALA A 92 -7.88 2.15 -0.14
CA ALA A 92 -9.06 2.30 0.70
C ALA A 92 -10.32 2.29 -0.18
N ARG A 93 -11.31 1.47 0.18
CA ARG A 93 -12.55 1.31 -0.60
C ARG A 93 -13.78 1.39 0.29
N ASP A 94 -14.85 2.01 -0.18
CA ASP A 94 -16.14 2.02 0.53
C ASP A 94 -16.86 0.65 0.43
N GLU A 95 -18.07 0.55 1.00
CA GLU A 95 -18.90 -0.66 0.95
C GLU A 95 -19.38 -1.02 -0.46
N HIS A 96 -19.37 -0.05 -1.39
CA HIS A 96 -19.74 -0.23 -2.80
C HIS A 96 -18.52 -0.58 -3.68
N GLY A 97 -17.32 -0.57 -3.11
CA GLY A 97 -16.06 -0.83 -3.81
C GLY A 97 -15.44 0.40 -4.48
N ASN A 98 -15.98 1.60 -4.26
CA ASN A 98 -15.41 2.84 -4.78
C ASN A 98 -14.10 3.16 -4.07
N LEU A 99 -13.15 3.69 -4.81
CA LEU A 99 -11.85 4.08 -4.28
C LEU A 99 -11.96 5.39 -3.49
N LEU A 100 -11.53 5.36 -2.24
CA LEU A 100 -11.53 6.51 -1.32
C LEU A 100 -10.14 7.11 -1.15
N GLY A 101 -9.11 6.31 -1.38
CA GLY A 101 -7.72 6.73 -1.28
C GLY A 101 -6.75 5.61 -1.62
N VAL A 102 -5.51 5.99 -1.88
CA VAL A 102 -4.43 5.09 -2.25
C VAL A 102 -3.16 5.51 -1.54
N ARG A 103 -2.36 4.53 -1.12
CA ARG A 103 -1.00 4.73 -0.68
C ARG A 103 -0.09 3.68 -1.29
N ASP A 104 1.12 4.07 -1.61
CA ASP A 104 2.20 3.14 -1.92
C ASP A 104 3.45 3.38 -1.07
N GLY A 105 4.37 2.42 -1.15
CA GLY A 105 5.65 2.48 -0.48
C GLY A 105 6.40 1.17 -0.60
N SER A 106 7.55 1.12 0.07
CA SER A 106 8.44 -0.04 0.05
C SER A 106 8.99 -0.33 1.44
N VAL A 107 9.16 -1.60 1.73
CA VAL A 107 9.88 -2.09 2.90
C VAL A 107 11.24 -2.60 2.46
N PHE A 108 12.29 -2.20 3.16
CA PHE A 108 13.66 -2.60 2.89
C PHE A 108 14.27 -3.26 4.12
N VAL A 109 14.94 -4.39 3.90
CA VAL A 109 15.76 -5.07 4.90
C VAL A 109 17.11 -5.42 4.28
N ASN A 110 18.20 -5.03 4.92
CA ASN A 110 19.54 -5.43 4.53
C ASN A 110 20.38 -5.72 5.78
N GLN A 111 20.69 -7.00 6.00
CA GLN A 111 21.39 -7.48 7.18
C GLN A 111 22.84 -6.95 7.27
N SER A 112 23.43 -6.48 6.15
CA SER A 112 24.75 -5.86 6.15
C SER A 112 24.78 -4.45 6.75
N TYR A 113 23.63 -3.76 6.77
CA TYR A 113 23.50 -2.44 7.41
C TYR A 113 23.30 -2.58 8.92
N ALA A 114 22.35 -3.42 9.32
CA ALA A 114 22.15 -3.85 10.71
C ALA A 114 21.20 -5.07 10.73
N PRO A 115 21.38 -6.02 11.67
CA PRO A 115 20.62 -7.28 11.69
C PRO A 115 19.11 -7.07 11.91
N ASP A 116 18.73 -6.03 12.66
CA ASP A 116 17.34 -5.78 13.06
C ASP A 116 16.76 -4.48 12.47
N LEU A 117 17.44 -3.91 11.46
CA LEU A 117 16.97 -2.68 10.82
C LEU A 117 15.99 -3.00 9.69
N CYS A 118 14.75 -2.51 9.85
CA CYS A 118 13.72 -2.49 8.83
C CYS A 118 13.38 -1.04 8.49
N VAL A 119 13.51 -0.67 7.22
CA VAL A 119 13.14 0.67 6.75
C VAL A 119 11.83 0.57 6.01
N VAL A 120 10.84 1.35 6.44
CA VAL A 120 9.57 1.51 5.72
C VAL A 120 9.58 2.88 5.08
N TYR A 121 9.73 2.90 3.76
CA TYR A 121 9.62 4.12 2.96
C TYR A 121 8.18 4.31 2.54
N LEU A 122 7.57 5.39 3.03
CA LEU A 122 6.20 5.76 2.72
C LEU A 122 6.22 6.80 1.60
N SER A 123 6.06 6.35 0.35
CA SER A 123 6.19 7.18 -0.84
C SER A 123 5.01 8.15 -0.96
N HIS A 124 3.84 7.66 -1.38
CA HIS A 124 2.70 8.52 -1.69
C HIS A 124 1.48 8.16 -0.86
N ILE A 125 0.64 9.17 -0.63
CA ILE A 125 -0.70 8.99 -0.11
C ILE A 125 -1.61 10.01 -0.79
N TYR A 126 -2.68 9.53 -1.40
CA TYR A 126 -3.70 10.37 -2.01
C TYR A 126 -5.07 9.98 -1.47
N MET A 127 -5.85 11.00 -1.09
CA MET A 127 -7.23 10.85 -0.62
C MET A 127 -8.13 11.64 -1.57
N PHE A 128 -9.23 11.04 -2.01
CA PHE A 128 -10.19 11.74 -2.86
C PHE A 128 -10.90 12.81 -2.01
N PRO A 129 -11.11 14.04 -2.53
CA PRO A 129 -11.72 15.13 -1.75
C PRO A 129 -13.14 14.85 -1.25
N GLU A 130 -13.85 13.93 -1.89
CA GLU A 130 -15.24 13.55 -1.62
C GLU A 130 -15.36 12.24 -0.83
N ALA A 131 -14.23 11.70 -0.36
CA ALA A 131 -14.14 10.45 0.40
C ALA A 131 -14.65 10.56 1.84
#